data_AF-A0A924LT58-F1
#
_entry.id   AF-A0A924LT58-F1
#
_cell.length_a   1.000
_cell.length_b   1.000
_cell.length_c   1.000
_cell.angle_alpha   90.00
_cell.angle_beta   90.00
_cell.angle_gamma   90.00
#
_symmetry.space_group_name_H-M   'P 1'
#
loop_
_entity.id
_entity.type
_entity.pdbx_description
1 polymer ?
#
loop_
_entity_poly.entity_id
_entity_poly.type
_entity_poly.pdbx_seq_one_letter_code
_entity_poly.pdbx_strand_id
1 'polypeptide(L)'
;MDNYIKRFFDQETWQEIVIKELFAEKFQIFVSNYGQVKRITKATQEQKILRQSLSEGYPTANFSMMIPLNEKETLTFIDARQEIADQKKTIADLGITLNNDELSKNDKKDIEQKIAESTSVLNKLVGNYKKKYRKCELKRKQTLYLLVHRVVAQNFNHQPTEDHNLVAHLDFDKLNNHHSNLKWMTRQENVEHQKKSPYVIKSKILATNKLMPNFSKLTVNQVMILKKRLQNENVSLALLAKRYKVSQTQLLRIKRGENWAKIPAAL
;
A
#
# COMPACT_ATOMS: atom_id res chain seq x y z
N MET A 1 13.94 -7.99 28.24
CA MET A 1 13.70 -8.05 26.78
C MET A 1 14.81 -7.25 26.16
N ASP A 2 15.75 -7.94 25.53
CA ASP A 2 16.93 -7.32 24.97
C ASP A 2 16.51 -6.57 23.69
N ASN A 3 16.41 -5.25 23.78
CA ASN A 3 16.37 -4.40 22.61
C ASN A 3 17.67 -4.65 21.85
N TYR A 4 17.57 -5.31 20.70
CA TYR A 4 18.71 -5.60 19.86
C TYR A 4 19.36 -4.28 19.40
N ILE A 5 20.56 -4.02 19.91
CA ILE A 5 21.43 -2.92 19.47
C ILE A 5 22.36 -3.54 18.44
N LYS A 6 22.30 -3.04 17.19
CA LYS A 6 23.19 -3.45 16.10
C LYS A 6 24.64 -3.33 16.56
N ARG A 7 25.31 -4.46 16.77
CA ARG A 7 26.73 -4.52 17.10
C ARG A 7 27.51 -4.40 15.80
N PHE A 8 28.73 -3.87 15.87
CA PHE A 8 29.61 -3.69 14.71
C PHE A 8 29.84 -4.99 13.91
N PHE A 9 29.75 -6.15 14.57
CA PHE A 9 29.97 -7.48 13.98
C PHE A 9 28.72 -8.14 13.40
N ASP A 10 27.53 -7.55 13.55
CA ASP A 10 26.30 -8.15 13.05
C ASP A 10 26.23 -8.01 11.53
N GLN A 11 26.61 -9.08 10.84
CA GLN A 11 26.67 -9.10 9.37
C GLN A 11 25.26 -9.00 8.78
N GLU A 12 25.13 -8.13 7.76
CA GLU A 12 23.90 -8.03 6.99
C GLU A 12 23.81 -9.23 6.03
N THR A 13 22.82 -10.08 6.27
CA THR A 13 22.56 -11.25 5.43
C THR A 13 21.39 -10.97 4.52
N TRP A 14 21.46 -11.46 3.28
CA TRP A 14 20.47 -11.23 2.24
C TRP A 14 19.86 -12.56 1.82
N GLN A 15 18.53 -12.59 1.69
CA GLN A 15 17.81 -13.75 1.18
C GLN A 15 16.89 -13.37 0.02
N GLU A 16 16.75 -14.27 -0.94
CA GLU A 16 15.86 -14.08 -2.10
C GLU A 16 14.40 -14.25 -1.69
N ILE A 17 13.55 -13.34 -2.16
CA ILE A 17 12.10 -13.40 -1.96
C ILE A 17 11.53 -14.24 -3.11
N VAL A 18 10.93 -15.37 -2.78
CA VAL A 18 10.22 -16.21 -3.77
C VAL A 18 8.91 -15.53 -4.15
N ILE A 19 8.87 -14.96 -5.35
CA ILE A 19 7.65 -14.39 -5.94
C ILE A 19 7.04 -15.44 -6.87
N LYS A 20 5.74 -15.76 -6.70
CA LYS A 20 5.07 -16.79 -7.51
C LYS A 20 5.10 -16.43 -9.02
N GLU A 21 5.79 -17.30 -9.73
CA GLU A 21 5.73 -17.79 -11.12
C GLU A 21 5.84 -16.89 -12.36
N LEU A 22 5.52 -15.60 -12.39
CA LEU A 22 5.45 -14.91 -13.71
C LEU A 22 6.58 -13.92 -14.04
N PHE A 23 7.47 -13.59 -13.11
CA PHE A 23 8.52 -12.56 -13.34
C PHE A 23 9.90 -12.88 -12.77
N ALA A 24 10.12 -14.13 -12.33
CA ALA A 24 11.45 -14.63 -12.01
C ALA A 24 12.44 -14.45 -13.18
N GLU A 25 11.96 -14.25 -14.41
CA GLU A 25 12.80 -14.13 -15.61
C GLU A 25 13.59 -12.82 -15.74
N LYS A 26 13.09 -11.69 -15.20
CA LYS A 26 13.71 -10.37 -15.46
C LYS A 26 14.46 -9.78 -14.28
N PHE A 27 13.99 -10.00 -13.07
CA PHE A 27 14.63 -9.47 -11.87
C PHE A 27 14.38 -10.39 -10.67
N GLN A 28 15.33 -10.36 -9.74
CA GLN A 28 15.24 -11.01 -8.43
C GLN A 28 15.15 -9.93 -7.36
N ILE A 29 14.42 -10.22 -6.29
CA ILE A 29 14.29 -9.30 -5.16
C ILE A 29 14.87 -9.98 -3.93
N PHE A 30 15.70 -9.26 -3.21
CA PHE A 30 16.31 -9.71 -1.99
C PHE A 30 15.89 -8.82 -0.83
N VAL A 31 15.72 -9.44 0.32
CA VAL A 31 15.49 -8.77 1.60
C VAL A 31 16.68 -9.01 2.53
N SER A 32 17.10 -7.99 3.27
CA SER A 32 18.11 -8.13 4.31
C SER A 32 17.47 -8.45 5.65
N ASN A 33 18.24 -9.06 6.56
CA ASN A 33 17.80 -9.33 7.93
C ASN A 33 17.48 -8.06 8.74
N TYR A 34 17.88 -6.88 8.26
CA TYR A 34 17.53 -5.56 8.80
C TYR A 34 16.32 -4.90 8.13
N GLY A 35 15.73 -5.54 7.12
CA GLY A 35 14.61 -5.00 6.37
C GLY A 35 14.99 -4.05 5.24
N GLN A 36 16.22 -4.08 4.73
CA GLN A 36 16.50 -3.46 3.43
C GLN A 36 15.99 -4.36 2.30
N VAL A 37 15.60 -3.75 1.18
CA VAL A 37 15.12 -4.49 0.01
C VAL A 37 15.89 -4.01 -1.21
N LYS A 38 16.45 -4.94 -1.98
CA LYS A 38 17.15 -4.65 -3.23
C LYS A 38 16.58 -5.48 -4.38
N ARG A 39 16.65 -4.91 -5.58
CA ARG A 39 16.29 -5.56 -6.83
C ARG A 39 17.55 -5.77 -7.66
N ILE A 40 17.72 -6.97 -8.20
CA ILE A 40 18.79 -7.32 -9.14
C ILE A 40 18.15 -7.61 -10.50
N THR A 41 18.58 -6.91 -11.55
CA THR A 41 18.12 -7.17 -12.92
C THR A 41 18.90 -8.36 -13.49
N LYS A 42 18.22 -9.42 -13.98
CA LYS A 42 18.91 -10.63 -14.49
C LYS A 42 19.75 -10.36 -15.73
N ALA A 43 19.31 -9.46 -16.61
CA ALA A 43 20.01 -9.14 -17.86
C ALA A 43 21.33 -8.38 -17.66
N THR A 44 21.39 -7.46 -16.69
CA THR A 44 22.54 -6.56 -16.48
C THR A 44 23.30 -6.84 -15.19
N GLN A 45 22.77 -7.71 -14.32
CA GLN A 45 23.25 -7.95 -12.94
C GLN A 45 23.34 -6.69 -12.06
N GLU A 46 22.76 -5.57 -12.50
CA GLU A 46 22.75 -4.32 -11.74
C GLU A 46 21.90 -4.46 -10.46
N GLN A 47 22.48 -4.04 -9.34
CA GLN A 47 21.82 -4.03 -8.04
C GLN A 47 21.29 -2.63 -7.73
N LYS A 48 20.01 -2.55 -7.37
CA LYS A 48 19.38 -1.30 -6.95
C LYS A 48 18.63 -1.48 -5.64
N ILE A 49 19.00 -0.70 -4.63
CA ILE A 49 18.26 -0.62 -3.38
C ILE A 49 16.92 0.08 -3.63
N LEU A 50 15.82 -0.53 -3.18
CA LEU A 50 14.49 0.03 -3.31
C LEU A 50 14.24 1.03 -2.19
N ARG A 51 13.76 2.22 -2.55
CA ARG A 51 13.33 3.22 -1.58
C ARG A 51 12.07 2.72 -0.88
N GLN A 52 12.07 2.83 0.45
CA GLN A 52 10.93 2.43 1.27
C GLN A 52 10.04 3.65 1.58
N SER A 53 8.73 3.44 1.56
CA SER A 53 7.70 4.38 2.01
C SER A 53 6.99 3.84 3.24
N LEU A 54 6.29 4.69 3.99
CA LEU A 54 5.47 4.25 5.12
C LEU A 54 4.01 4.06 4.67
N SER A 55 3.41 2.92 5.03
CA SER A 55 1.98 2.64 4.86
C SER A 55 1.44 2.16 6.21
N GLU A 56 0.43 2.84 6.77
CA GLU A 56 -0.09 2.59 8.13
C GLU A 56 0.99 2.59 9.24
N GLY A 57 2.08 3.32 9.01
CA GLY A 57 3.26 3.38 9.87
C GLY A 57 4.27 2.25 9.68
N TYR A 58 4.03 1.30 8.77
CA TYR A 58 4.97 0.22 8.44
C TYR A 58 5.81 0.57 7.20
N PRO A 59 7.12 0.24 7.18
CA PRO A 59 7.93 0.34 5.98
C PRO A 59 7.46 -0.62 4.87
N THR A 60 7.37 -0.07 3.66
CA THR A 60 6.90 -0.73 2.46
C THR A 60 7.85 -0.51 1.30
N ALA A 61 8.22 -1.58 0.60
CA ALA A 61 9.00 -1.51 -0.62
C ALA A 61 8.08 -1.77 -1.82
N ASN A 62 7.98 -0.78 -2.71
CA ASN A 62 7.08 -0.85 -3.86
C ASN A 62 7.87 -1.03 -5.14
N PHE A 63 7.38 -1.90 -6.02
CA PHE A 63 7.92 -2.02 -7.37
C PHE A 63 6.80 -2.33 -8.36
N SER A 64 6.95 -1.81 -9.57
CA SER A 64 6.00 -2.08 -10.65
C SER A 64 6.45 -3.28 -11.47
N MET A 65 5.48 -4.10 -11.84
CA MET A 65 5.63 -5.25 -12.73
C MET A 65 4.59 -5.18 -13.84
N MET A 66 4.79 -5.99 -14.88
CA MET A 66 4.02 -5.96 -16.11
C MET A 66 3.40 -7.32 -16.36
N ILE A 67 2.19 -7.59 -15.85
CA ILE A 67 1.42 -8.85 -16.02
C ILE A 67 1.52 -9.36 -17.47
N PRO A 68 1.59 -10.65 -17.82
CA PRO A 68 1.63 -11.14 -19.22
C PRO A 68 0.40 -10.77 -20.06
N LEU A 69 0.53 -10.84 -21.39
CA LEU A 69 -0.56 -10.45 -22.31
C LEU A 69 -1.60 -11.55 -22.30
N ASN A 70 -2.88 -11.18 -22.37
CA ASN A 70 -3.92 -12.16 -22.60
C ASN A 70 -3.81 -12.72 -24.04
N GLU A 71 -4.19 -13.97 -24.26
CA GLU A 71 -4.09 -14.65 -25.58
C GLU A 71 -4.72 -13.84 -26.71
N LYS A 72 -5.93 -13.29 -26.47
CA LYS A 72 -6.62 -12.42 -27.43
C LYS A 72 -5.82 -11.17 -27.76
N GLU A 73 -5.24 -10.52 -26.75
CA GLU A 73 -4.43 -9.32 -26.98
C GLU A 73 -3.15 -9.66 -27.75
N THR A 74 -2.49 -10.76 -27.38
CA THR A 74 -1.31 -11.29 -28.06
C THR A 74 -1.57 -11.50 -29.55
N LEU A 75 -2.66 -12.18 -29.91
CA LEU A 75 -3.04 -12.41 -31.30
C LEU A 75 -3.23 -11.07 -32.05
N THR A 76 -3.97 -10.13 -31.48
CA THR A 76 -4.18 -8.83 -32.13
C THR A 76 -2.90 -8.02 -32.35
N PHE A 77 -1.88 -8.20 -31.52
CA PHE A 77 -0.58 -7.56 -31.71
C PHE A 77 0.30 -8.31 -32.71
N ILE A 78 0.14 -9.64 -32.83
CA ILE A 78 0.81 -10.43 -33.88
C ILE A 78 0.26 -9.99 -35.24
N ASP A 79 -1.05 -9.94 -35.43
CA ASP A 79 -1.69 -9.53 -36.69
C ASP A 79 -1.25 -8.11 -37.10
N ALA A 80 -1.27 -7.17 -36.15
CA ALA A 80 -0.83 -5.79 -36.42
C ALA A 80 0.67 -5.70 -36.76
N ARG A 81 1.51 -6.61 -36.24
CA ARG A 81 2.94 -6.67 -36.61
C ARG A 81 3.13 -7.24 -38.01
N GLN A 82 2.31 -8.21 -38.41
CA GLN A 82 2.30 -8.75 -39.77
C GLN A 82 1.89 -7.69 -40.79
N GLU A 83 0.79 -6.97 -40.54
CA GLU A 83 0.33 -5.88 -41.41
C GLU A 83 1.41 -4.80 -41.62
N ILE A 84 2.11 -4.42 -40.54
CA ILE A 84 3.24 -3.48 -40.62
C ILE A 84 4.41 -4.07 -41.43
N ALA A 85 4.68 -5.37 -41.30
CA ALA A 85 5.75 -6.03 -42.04
C ALA A 85 5.42 -6.12 -43.53
N ASP A 86 4.19 -6.46 -43.89
CA ASP A 86 3.70 -6.52 -45.26
C ASP A 86 3.79 -5.16 -45.94
N GLN A 87 3.35 -4.09 -45.25
CA GLN A 87 3.45 -2.74 -45.77
C GLN A 87 4.90 -2.28 -46.00
N LYS A 88 5.83 -2.69 -45.12
CA LYS A 88 7.27 -2.44 -45.32
C LYS A 88 7.81 -3.18 -46.53
N LYS A 89 7.37 -4.43 -46.74
CA LYS A 89 7.78 -5.23 -47.88
C LYS A 89 7.30 -4.59 -49.19
N THR A 90 6.04 -4.15 -49.25
CA THR A 90 5.51 -3.43 -50.42
C THR A 90 6.33 -2.19 -50.77
N ILE A 91 6.72 -1.39 -49.77
CA ILE A 91 7.58 -0.21 -49.98
C ILE A 91 8.96 -0.63 -50.51
N ALA A 92 9.54 -1.71 -49.98
CA ALA A 92 10.82 -2.22 -50.46
C ALA A 92 10.73 -2.72 -51.92
N ASP A 93 9.68 -3.47 -52.26
CA ASP A 93 9.45 -4.00 -53.61
C ASP A 93 9.23 -2.86 -54.63
N LEU A 94 8.49 -1.81 -54.24
CA LEU A 94 8.35 -0.58 -55.03
C LEU A 94 9.69 0.15 -55.21
N GLY A 95 10.52 0.21 -54.17
CA GLY A 95 11.86 0.80 -54.23
C GLY A 95 12.81 0.04 -55.16
N ILE A 96 12.74 -1.29 -55.17
CA ILE A 96 13.47 -2.13 -56.13
C ILE A 96 13.01 -1.82 -57.56
N THR A 97 11.70 -1.73 -57.76
CA THR A 97 11.11 -1.43 -59.07
C THR A 97 11.56 -0.06 -59.59
N LEU A 98 11.64 0.96 -58.73
CA LEU A 98 12.09 2.31 -59.08
C LEU A 98 13.54 2.37 -59.62
N ASN A 99 14.41 1.48 -59.15
CA ASN A 99 15.83 1.43 -59.54
C ASN A 99 16.07 0.78 -60.92
N ASN A 100 15.05 0.30 -61.61
CA ASN A 100 15.21 -0.25 -62.97
C ASN A 100 15.40 0.87 -64.00
N ASP A 101 16.47 0.77 -64.79
CA ASP A 101 16.88 1.79 -65.77
C ASP A 101 15.97 1.89 -67.01
N GLU A 102 15.15 0.86 -67.27
CA GLU A 102 14.24 0.78 -68.43
C GLU A 102 12.93 1.59 -68.28
N LEU A 103 12.68 2.20 -67.12
CA LEU A 103 11.41 2.89 -66.81
C LEU A 103 11.36 4.32 -67.35
N SER A 104 10.20 4.69 -67.93
CA SER A 104 9.91 6.06 -68.37
C SER A 104 9.88 7.05 -67.21
N LYS A 105 10.16 8.34 -67.48
CA LYS A 105 10.11 9.41 -66.46
C LYS A 105 8.73 9.53 -65.78
N ASN A 106 7.64 9.25 -66.50
CA ASN A 106 6.30 9.26 -65.92
C ASN A 106 6.07 8.06 -65.00
N ASP A 107 6.51 6.86 -65.39
CA ASP A 107 6.36 5.65 -64.57
C ASP A 107 7.16 5.75 -63.26
N LYS A 108 8.36 6.36 -63.31
CA LYS A 108 9.16 6.65 -62.11
C LYS A 108 8.41 7.59 -61.16
N LYS A 109 7.78 8.65 -61.67
CA LYS A 109 7.00 9.60 -60.87
C LYS A 109 5.76 8.96 -60.23
N ASP A 110 5.08 8.07 -60.94
CA ASP A 110 3.93 7.34 -60.42
C ASP A 110 4.32 6.36 -59.30
N ILE A 111 5.48 5.69 -59.43
CA ILE A 111 6.04 4.81 -58.39
C ILE A 111 6.43 5.62 -57.15
N GLU A 112 7.08 6.79 -57.32
CA GLU A 112 7.40 7.70 -56.22
C GLU A 112 6.15 8.14 -55.45
N GLN A 113 5.06 8.47 -56.16
CA GLN A 113 3.78 8.79 -55.53
C GLN A 113 3.23 7.61 -54.72
N LYS A 114 3.24 6.39 -55.27
CA LYS A 114 2.80 5.17 -54.57
C LYS A 114 3.65 4.86 -53.33
N ILE A 115 4.95 5.11 -53.40
CA ILE A 115 5.86 4.98 -52.24
C ILE A 115 5.50 6.02 -51.18
N ALA A 116 5.25 7.28 -51.55
CA ALA A 116 4.85 8.33 -50.61
C ALA A 116 3.52 8.01 -49.92
N GLU A 117 2.53 7.54 -50.68
CA GLU A 117 1.24 7.09 -50.16
C GLU A 117 1.40 5.90 -49.20
N SER A 118 2.14 4.87 -49.62
CA SER A 118 2.41 3.67 -48.81
C SER A 118 3.18 3.99 -47.53
N THR A 119 4.10 4.95 -47.59
CA THR A 119 4.87 5.44 -46.42
C THR A 119 3.97 6.19 -45.45
N SER A 120 3.01 7.00 -45.96
CA SER A 120 1.99 7.67 -45.14
C SER A 120 1.10 6.65 -44.41
N VAL A 121 0.67 5.59 -45.10
CA VAL A 121 -0.08 4.48 -44.49
C VAL A 121 0.74 3.76 -43.42
N LEU A 122 2.00 3.40 -43.72
CA LEU A 122 2.90 2.76 -42.75
C LEU A 122 3.07 3.60 -41.49
N ASN A 123 3.29 4.92 -41.63
CA ASN A 123 3.43 5.82 -40.49
C ASN A 123 2.16 5.88 -39.63
N LYS A 124 0.98 5.85 -40.25
CA LYS A 124 -0.30 5.75 -39.53
C LYS A 124 -0.45 4.42 -38.79
N LEU A 125 -0.14 3.30 -39.44
CA LEU A 125 -0.20 1.96 -38.83
C LEU A 125 0.75 1.85 -37.63
N VAL A 126 2.01 2.25 -37.79
CA VAL A 126 3.01 2.26 -36.71
C VAL A 126 2.59 3.18 -35.58
N GLY A 127 2.05 4.37 -35.90
CA GLY A 127 1.52 5.30 -34.91
C GLY A 127 0.37 4.70 -34.10
N ASN A 128 -0.58 4.05 -34.76
CA ASN A 128 -1.73 3.38 -34.13
C ASN A 128 -1.30 2.19 -33.28
N TYR A 129 -0.39 1.36 -33.80
CA TYR A 129 0.21 0.24 -33.07
C TYR A 129 0.87 0.71 -31.78
N LYS A 130 1.74 1.72 -31.84
CA LYS A 130 2.42 2.29 -30.67
C LYS A 130 1.43 2.82 -29.64
N LYS A 131 0.39 3.53 -30.07
CA LYS A 131 -0.67 4.04 -29.18
C LYS A 131 -1.44 2.91 -28.49
N LYS A 132 -1.86 1.88 -29.25
CA LYS A 132 -2.59 0.72 -28.73
C LYS A 132 -1.73 -0.09 -27.76
N TYR A 133 -0.48 -0.35 -28.13
CA TYR A 133 0.48 -1.07 -27.30
C TYR A 133 0.75 -0.33 -25.98
N ARG A 134 1.06 0.97 -26.03
CA ARG A 134 1.27 1.78 -24.82
C ARG A 134 0.04 1.80 -23.91
N LYS A 135 -1.17 1.87 -24.47
CA LYS A 135 -2.42 1.81 -23.69
C LYS A 135 -2.60 0.47 -23.01
N CYS A 136 -2.29 -0.64 -23.69
CA CYS A 136 -2.32 -1.98 -23.13
C CYS A 136 -1.24 -2.14 -22.04
N GLU A 137 -0.04 -1.64 -22.28
CA GLU A 137 1.08 -1.63 -21.33
C GLU A 137 0.71 -0.93 -20.02
N LEU A 138 0.17 0.29 -20.10
CA LEU A 138 -0.24 1.03 -18.91
C LEU A 138 -1.32 0.30 -18.09
N LYS A 139 -2.25 -0.41 -18.74
CA LYS A 139 -3.28 -1.22 -18.06
C LYS A 139 -2.71 -2.44 -17.35
N ARG A 140 -1.64 -3.03 -17.89
CA ARG A 140 -0.97 -4.22 -17.37
C ARG A 140 0.06 -3.91 -16.28
N LYS A 141 0.44 -2.63 -16.13
CA LYS A 141 1.36 -2.19 -15.10
C LYS A 141 0.68 -2.32 -13.74
N GLN A 142 1.13 -3.28 -12.94
CA GLN A 142 0.68 -3.49 -11.58
C GLN A 142 1.79 -3.09 -10.61
N THR A 143 1.45 -2.35 -9.57
CA THR A 143 2.38 -2.06 -8.47
C THR A 143 2.18 -3.08 -7.37
N LEU A 144 3.23 -3.80 -7.02
CA LEU A 144 3.25 -4.66 -5.83
C LEU A 144 3.77 -3.87 -4.64
N TYR A 145 3.15 -4.13 -3.49
CA TYR A 145 3.47 -3.53 -2.21
C TYR A 145 3.99 -4.63 -1.28
N LEU A 146 5.27 -4.55 -0.93
CA LEU A 146 5.86 -5.47 0.04
C LEU A 146 5.89 -4.80 1.41
N LEU A 147 5.18 -5.37 2.38
CA LEU A 147 5.37 -5.05 3.80
C LEU A 147 6.71 -5.61 4.25
N VAL A 148 7.65 -4.73 4.60
CA VAL A 148 9.05 -5.13 4.88
C VAL A 148 9.12 -6.13 6.03
N HIS A 149 8.48 -5.85 7.16
CA HIS A 149 8.45 -6.78 8.30
C HIS A 149 7.93 -8.17 7.93
N ARG A 150 6.90 -8.24 7.07
CA ARG A 150 6.30 -9.52 6.69
C ARG A 150 7.26 -10.32 5.82
N VAL A 151 7.90 -9.68 4.85
CA VAL A 151 8.88 -10.31 3.98
C VAL A 151 10.11 -10.76 4.77
N VAL A 152 10.63 -9.92 5.67
CA VAL A 152 11.73 -10.32 6.56
C VAL A 152 11.34 -11.57 7.36
N ALA A 153 10.16 -11.58 7.99
CA ALA A 153 9.72 -12.73 8.78
C ALA A 153 9.47 -13.99 7.93
N GLN A 154 9.02 -13.87 6.67
CA GLN A 154 8.86 -15.01 5.76
C GLN A 154 10.20 -15.64 5.37
N ASN A 155 11.26 -14.83 5.29
CA ASN A 155 12.58 -15.24 4.88
C ASN A 155 13.43 -15.74 6.06
N PHE A 156 13.47 -14.98 7.16
CA PHE A 156 14.40 -15.21 8.27
C PHE A 156 13.78 -15.89 9.48
N ASN A 157 12.45 -16.03 9.56
CA ASN A 157 11.77 -16.61 10.72
C ASN A 157 10.92 -17.82 10.29
N HIS A 158 11.07 -18.93 11.01
CA HIS A 158 10.23 -20.09 10.80
C HIS A 158 8.79 -19.80 11.26
N GLN A 159 7.81 -20.04 10.38
CA GLN A 159 6.40 -20.02 10.72
C GLN A 159 6.02 -21.36 11.37
N PRO A 160 5.61 -21.41 12.66
CA PRO A 160 5.38 -22.67 13.35
C PRO A 160 4.18 -23.45 12.83
N THR A 161 3.05 -22.77 12.59
CA THR A 161 1.81 -23.37 12.06
C THR A 161 1.08 -22.40 11.13
N GLU A 162 0.12 -22.90 10.34
CA GLU A 162 -0.70 -22.08 9.44
C GLU A 162 -1.51 -20.99 10.18
N ASP A 163 -1.90 -21.25 11.43
CA ASP A 163 -2.63 -20.29 12.28
C ASP A 163 -1.78 -19.07 12.67
N HIS A 164 -0.44 -19.20 12.64
CA HIS A 164 0.49 -18.09 12.90
C HIS A 164 0.64 -17.22 11.65
N ASN A 165 -0.44 -16.56 11.26
CA ASN A 165 -0.53 -15.79 10.03
C ASN A 165 -0.27 -14.28 10.19
N LEU A 166 -0.03 -13.81 11.43
CA LEU A 166 0.29 -12.41 11.73
C LEU A 166 1.75 -12.26 12.13
N VAL A 167 2.41 -11.22 11.63
CA VAL A 167 3.78 -10.85 12.06
C VAL A 167 3.68 -9.65 12.98
N ALA A 168 4.26 -9.75 14.18
CA ALA A 168 4.29 -8.68 15.16
C ALA A 168 5.73 -8.29 15.53
N HIS A 169 5.92 -7.00 15.80
CA HIS A 169 7.14 -6.43 16.37
C HIS A 169 7.13 -6.60 17.89
N LEU A 170 8.16 -7.24 18.45
CA LEU A 170 8.26 -7.54 19.87
C LEU A 170 8.44 -6.28 20.73
N ASP A 171 9.15 -5.27 20.20
CA ASP A 171 9.39 -3.97 20.83
C ASP A 171 8.27 -2.93 20.61
N PHE A 172 7.24 -3.27 19.83
CA PHE A 172 6.17 -2.37 19.39
C PHE A 172 6.60 -1.21 18.48
N ASP A 173 7.86 -1.18 18.01
CA ASP A 173 8.34 -0.22 17.02
C ASP A 173 8.20 -0.79 15.60
N LYS A 174 7.31 -0.19 14.81
CA LYS A 174 7.03 -0.59 13.43
C LYS A 174 8.21 -0.38 12.47
N LEU A 175 9.19 0.45 12.86
CA LEU A 175 10.37 0.76 12.06
C LEU A 175 11.50 -0.25 12.27
N ASN A 176 11.51 -0.95 13.41
CA ASN A 176 12.52 -1.96 13.72
C ASN A 176 12.20 -3.31 13.05
N ASN A 177 12.54 -3.43 11.77
CA ASN A 177 12.29 -4.64 10.98
C ASN A 177 13.41 -5.68 11.06
N HIS A 178 14.25 -5.64 12.10
CA HIS A 178 15.25 -6.69 12.27
C HIS A 178 14.57 -8.03 12.54
N HIS A 179 15.00 -9.10 11.88
CA HIS A 179 14.32 -10.40 11.94
C HIS A 179 14.12 -10.93 13.38
N SER A 180 15.05 -10.67 14.31
CA SER A 180 14.94 -11.08 15.72
C SER A 180 13.86 -10.32 16.48
N ASN A 181 13.48 -9.11 16.04
CA ASN A 181 12.38 -8.34 16.60
C ASN A 181 11.01 -8.80 16.06
N LEU A 182 10.99 -9.65 15.05
CA LEU A 182 9.76 -10.09 14.39
C LEU A 182 9.37 -11.49 14.85
N LYS A 183 8.08 -11.70 15.09
CA LYS A 183 7.55 -13.01 15.46
C LYS A 183 6.23 -13.29 14.75
N TRP A 184 6.10 -14.51 14.23
CA TRP A 184 4.82 -15.06 13.78
C TRP A 184 3.94 -15.36 15.00
N MET A 185 2.72 -14.84 14.99
CA MET A 185 1.75 -14.97 16.06
C MET A 185 0.39 -15.39 15.50
N THR A 186 -0.35 -16.16 16.29
CA THR A 186 -1.78 -16.34 16.08
C THR A 186 -2.54 -15.05 16.41
N ARG A 187 -3.82 -14.99 16.02
CA ARG A 187 -4.69 -13.86 16.39
C ARG A 187 -4.79 -13.67 17.90
N GLN A 188 -4.87 -14.75 18.67
CA GLN A 188 -4.99 -14.69 20.13
C GLN A 188 -3.72 -14.13 20.77
N GLU A 189 -2.55 -14.67 20.40
CA GLU A 189 -1.25 -14.20 20.88
C GLU A 189 -1.00 -12.73 20.54
N ASN A 190 -1.33 -12.31 19.30
CA ASN A 190 -1.16 -10.91 18.91
C ASN A 190 -2.05 -9.98 19.74
N VAL A 191 -3.29 -10.38 20.06
CA VAL A 191 -4.16 -9.60 20.96
C VAL A 191 -3.55 -9.47 22.36
N GLU A 192 -2.99 -10.55 22.90
CA GLU A 192 -2.32 -10.53 24.20
C GLU A 192 -1.04 -9.69 24.20
N HIS A 193 -0.25 -9.78 23.13
CA HIS A 193 0.93 -8.94 22.91
C HIS A 193 0.54 -7.46 22.86
N GLN A 194 -0.47 -7.11 22.06
CA GLN A 194 -0.95 -5.74 21.94
C GLN A 194 -1.49 -5.17 23.27
N LYS A 195 -2.08 -5.99 24.14
CA LYS A 195 -2.48 -5.54 25.50
C LYS A 195 -1.29 -5.07 26.34
N LYS A 196 -0.10 -5.62 26.11
CA LYS A 196 1.15 -5.26 26.79
C LYS A 196 1.84 -4.04 26.17
N SER A 197 1.35 -3.55 25.04
CA SER A 197 1.93 -2.38 24.37
C SER A 197 1.86 -1.14 25.28
N PRO A 198 2.97 -0.39 25.44
CA PRO A 198 2.97 0.84 26.23
C PRO A 198 1.99 1.88 25.67
N TYR A 199 1.79 1.91 24.35
CA TYR A 199 0.83 2.80 23.69
C TYR A 199 -0.61 2.44 24.04
N VAL A 200 -0.95 1.14 24.07
CA VAL A 200 -2.29 0.65 24.44
C VAL A 200 -2.55 0.88 25.92
N ILE A 201 -1.57 0.59 26.78
CA ILE A 201 -1.67 0.85 28.22
C ILE A 201 -1.88 2.35 28.48
N LYS A 202 -1.08 3.22 27.87
CA LYS A 202 -1.23 4.68 27.98
C LYS A 202 -2.61 5.14 27.49
N SER A 203 -3.09 4.62 26.36
CA SER A 203 -4.42 4.95 25.84
C SER A 203 -5.54 4.50 26.77
N LYS A 204 -5.44 3.30 27.36
CA LYS A 204 -6.39 2.82 28.37
C LYS A 204 -6.37 3.68 29.62
N ILE A 205 -5.20 4.02 30.15
CA ILE A 205 -5.06 4.92 31.31
C ILE A 205 -5.70 6.27 31.00
N LEU A 206 -5.45 6.85 29.83
CA LEU A 206 -6.08 8.10 29.41
C LEU A 206 -7.60 7.95 29.30
N ALA A 207 -8.10 6.83 28.78
CA ALA A 207 -9.53 6.55 28.70
C ALA A 207 -10.19 6.34 30.08
N THR A 208 -9.50 5.70 31.04
CA THR A 208 -10.00 5.50 32.41
C THR A 208 -9.88 6.76 33.27
N ASN A 209 -8.85 7.57 33.03
CA ASN A 209 -8.60 8.84 33.71
C ASN A 209 -9.40 10.00 33.11
N LYS A 210 -10.07 9.80 31.97
CA LYS A 210 -11.09 10.73 31.52
C LYS A 210 -12.19 10.80 32.59
N LEU A 211 -12.24 11.94 33.27
CA LEU A 211 -13.36 12.33 34.15
C LEU A 211 -14.70 12.37 33.40
N MET A 212 -14.66 12.44 32.07
CA MET A 212 -15.82 12.53 31.19
C MET A 212 -16.07 11.23 30.42
N PRO A 213 -17.31 10.71 30.40
CA PRO A 213 -17.72 9.74 29.39
C PRO A 213 -17.50 10.34 27.99
N ASN A 214 -16.87 9.60 27.07
CA ASN A 214 -16.80 10.03 25.67
C ASN A 214 -18.26 10.29 25.21
N PHE A 215 -18.55 11.51 24.74
CA PHE A 215 -19.87 11.99 24.29
C PHE A 215 -20.88 12.50 25.34
N SER A 216 -20.46 12.90 26.55
CA SER A 216 -21.40 13.52 27.50
C SER A 216 -21.72 14.98 27.16
N LYS A 217 -23.02 15.33 27.11
CA LYS A 217 -23.51 16.72 26.93
C LYS A 217 -23.10 17.68 28.06
N LEU A 218 -22.77 17.17 29.24
CA LEU A 218 -22.39 17.96 30.42
C LEU A 218 -20.86 17.99 30.57
N THR A 219 -20.30 19.14 30.94
CA THR A 219 -18.88 19.28 31.30
C THR A 219 -18.63 19.00 32.80
N VAL A 220 -17.39 18.71 33.18
CA VAL A 220 -16.99 18.49 34.59
C VAL A 220 -17.47 19.63 35.50
N ASN A 221 -17.21 20.88 35.11
CA ASN A 221 -17.61 22.07 35.88
C ASN A 221 -19.14 22.21 35.97
N GLN A 222 -19.86 21.90 34.89
CA GLN A 222 -21.32 21.91 34.91
C GLN A 222 -21.85 20.87 35.89
N VAL A 223 -21.27 19.67 35.93
CA VAL A 223 -21.66 18.60 36.86
C VAL A 223 -21.35 18.98 38.31
N MET A 224 -20.20 19.60 38.59
CA MET A 224 -19.85 20.08 39.95
C MET A 224 -20.89 21.08 40.47
N ILE A 225 -21.25 22.08 39.64
CA ILE A 225 -22.28 23.08 39.98
C ILE A 225 -23.64 22.43 40.11
N LEU A 226 -23.96 21.47 39.23
CA LEU A 226 -25.23 20.76 39.23
C LEU A 226 -25.40 19.91 40.48
N LYS A 227 -24.35 19.21 40.93
CA LYS A 227 -24.35 18.46 42.20
C LYS A 227 -24.58 19.39 43.40
N LYS A 228 -23.89 20.54 43.46
CA LYS A 228 -24.09 21.56 44.50
C LYS A 228 -25.55 22.06 44.53
N ARG A 229 -26.13 22.34 43.36
CA ARG A 229 -27.53 22.78 43.25
C ARG A 229 -28.55 21.69 43.58
N LEU A 230 -28.26 20.43 43.26
CA LEU A 230 -29.14 19.29 43.56
C LEU A 230 -29.16 18.89 45.04
N GLN A 231 -28.15 19.31 45.81
CA GLN A 231 -28.11 19.19 47.26
C GLN A 231 -29.04 20.20 47.95
N ASN A 232 -29.32 21.35 47.32
CA ASN A 232 -30.27 22.33 47.83
C ASN A 232 -31.72 21.90 47.52
N GLU A 233 -32.57 21.81 48.52
CA GLU A 233 -33.94 21.24 48.40
C GLU A 233 -34.92 22.13 47.59
N ASN A 234 -34.62 23.41 47.42
CA ASN A 234 -35.50 24.39 46.78
C ASN A 234 -35.33 24.53 45.25
N VAL A 235 -34.71 23.55 44.57
CA VAL A 235 -34.43 23.67 43.13
C VAL A 235 -35.29 22.74 42.28
N SER A 236 -36.07 23.32 41.37
CA SER A 236 -36.87 22.55 40.40
C SER A 236 -36.00 21.79 39.40
N LEU A 237 -36.11 20.46 39.42
CA LEU A 237 -35.43 19.56 38.48
C LEU A 237 -35.83 19.84 37.02
N ALA A 238 -37.07 20.24 36.77
CA ALA A 238 -37.57 20.56 35.44
C ALA A 238 -36.85 21.76 34.82
N LEU A 239 -36.63 22.80 35.63
CA LEU A 239 -35.95 24.02 35.20
C LEU A 239 -34.45 23.76 34.92
N LEU A 240 -33.80 22.97 35.78
CA LEU A 240 -32.41 22.54 35.56
C LEU A 240 -32.28 21.67 34.30
N ALA A 241 -33.18 20.71 34.09
CA ALA A 241 -33.19 19.83 32.93
C ALA A 241 -33.28 20.63 31.62
N LYS A 242 -34.19 21.62 31.58
CA LYS A 242 -34.34 22.53 30.44
C LYS A 242 -33.09 23.37 30.19
N ARG A 243 -32.49 23.95 31.24
CA ARG A 243 -31.30 24.80 31.15
C ARG A 243 -30.08 24.06 30.60
N TYR A 244 -29.83 22.85 31.11
CA TYR A 244 -28.67 22.04 30.72
C TYR A 244 -28.96 21.10 29.53
N LYS A 245 -30.18 21.16 28.96
CA LYS A 245 -30.64 20.31 27.84
C LYS A 245 -30.42 18.82 28.08
N VAL A 246 -30.74 18.36 29.29
CA VAL A 246 -30.66 16.97 29.78
C VAL A 246 -32.00 16.51 30.32
N SER A 247 -32.22 15.20 30.41
CA SER A 247 -33.47 14.67 30.98
C SER A 247 -33.50 14.83 32.51
N GLN A 248 -34.68 14.95 33.11
CA GLN A 248 -34.83 14.96 34.56
C GLN A 248 -34.31 13.66 35.20
N THR A 249 -34.50 12.52 34.52
CA THR A 249 -33.92 11.24 34.91
C THR A 249 -32.39 11.30 34.97
N GLN A 250 -31.74 11.98 34.02
CA GLN A 250 -30.29 12.15 34.04
C GLN A 250 -29.83 12.96 35.26
N LEU A 251 -30.58 13.98 35.68
CA LEU A 251 -30.31 14.73 36.90
C LEU A 251 -30.48 13.87 38.16
N LEU A 252 -31.53 13.04 38.22
CA LEU A 252 -31.76 12.12 39.33
C LEU A 252 -30.65 11.07 39.45
N ARG A 253 -30.17 10.52 38.33
CA ARG A 253 -29.01 9.60 38.30
C ARG A 253 -27.72 10.27 38.75
N ILE A 254 -27.53 11.56 38.45
CA ILE A 254 -26.39 12.35 38.96
C ILE A 254 -26.55 12.60 40.47
N LYS A 255 -27.76 12.89 40.95
CA LYS A 255 -28.07 13.09 42.38
C LYS A 255 -27.79 11.81 43.19
N ARG A 256 -28.17 10.65 42.66
CA ARG A 256 -27.94 9.32 43.27
C ARG A 256 -26.51 8.82 43.15
N GLY A 257 -25.66 9.50 42.38
CA GLY A 257 -24.28 9.07 42.14
C GLY A 257 -24.11 7.90 41.16
N GLU A 258 -25.18 7.46 40.49
CA GLU A 258 -25.12 6.45 39.42
C GLU A 258 -24.31 6.95 38.22
N ASN A 259 -24.52 8.23 37.85
CA ASN A 259 -23.76 8.92 36.80
C ASN A 259 -22.82 9.96 37.42
N TRP A 260 -21.61 10.09 36.86
CA TRP A 260 -20.59 11.04 37.31
C TRP A 260 -20.17 10.87 38.78
N ALA A 261 -20.17 9.64 39.30
CA ALA A 261 -19.82 9.31 40.69
C ALA A 261 -18.49 9.95 41.15
N LYS A 262 -17.47 9.89 40.28
CA LYS A 262 -16.10 10.35 40.55
C LYS A 262 -15.92 11.87 40.66
N ILE A 263 -16.93 12.67 40.29
CA ILE A 263 -16.83 14.14 40.32
C ILE A 263 -17.41 14.68 41.64
N PRO A 264 -16.66 15.45 42.45
CA PRO A 264 -17.18 16.05 43.67
C PRO A 264 -18.20 17.16 43.37
N ALA A 265 -18.99 17.57 44.36
CA ALA A 265 -19.75 18.81 44.27
C ALA A 265 -18.79 20.01 44.26
N ALA A 266 -19.18 21.11 43.61
CA ALA A 266 -18.40 22.35 43.70
C ALA A 266 -18.31 22.80 45.18
N LEU A 267 -17.12 23.24 45.60
CA LEU A 267 -16.91 23.91 46.88
C LEU A 267 -17.85 25.12 47.01
#